data_AF-A0AA85K0Q5-F1
#
_entry.id   AF-A0AA85K0Q5-F1
#
_cell.length_a   1.000
_cell.length_b   1.000
_cell.length_c   1.000
_cell.angle_alpha   90.00
_cell.angle_beta   90.00
_cell.angle_gamma   90.00
#
_symmetry.space_group_name_H-M   'P 1'
#
loop_
_entity.id
_entity.type
_entity.pdbx_description
1 polymer ?
#
loop_
_entity_poly.entity_id
_entity_poly.type
_entity_poly.pdbx_seq_one_letter_code
_entity_poly.pdbx_strand_id
1 'polypeptide(L)'
;MKKSGQKSRLSRFKRALYNPEKKEFLGRTCREWVLVFIFYAVSYTFLAAFFVGMLSVFLYGCLNNNVPSLTGNKAFSEVDQELSWQLDRSPIALLFKLREPHLRSIKNMLANMNS
;
A
#
# COMPACT_ATOMS: atom_id res chain seq x y z
N MET A 1 -24.40 2.12 -46.81
CA MET A 1 -23.47 2.60 -45.76
C MET A 1 -22.11 1.92 -45.92
N LYS A 2 -21.02 2.68 -46.12
CA LYS A 2 -19.72 2.20 -46.62
C LYS A 2 -18.72 2.06 -45.45
N LYS A 3 -18.38 0.84 -45.02
CA LYS A 3 -17.25 0.58 -44.09
C LYS A 3 -16.05 -0.02 -44.84
N SER A 4 -15.43 0.72 -45.76
CA SER A 4 -14.31 0.22 -46.57
C SER A 4 -12.95 0.89 -46.32
N GLY A 5 -12.84 1.88 -45.43
CA GLY A 5 -11.57 2.57 -45.15
C GLY A 5 -10.72 1.97 -44.02
N GLN A 6 -11.34 1.25 -43.07
CA GLN A 6 -10.67 0.81 -41.84
C GLN A 6 -9.97 -0.55 -41.97
N LYS A 7 -10.33 -1.36 -42.97
CA LYS A 7 -9.73 -2.69 -43.21
C LYS A 7 -8.25 -2.62 -43.52
N SER A 8 -7.77 -1.59 -44.23
CA SER A 8 -6.36 -1.48 -44.65
C SER A 8 -5.38 -1.28 -43.48
N ARG A 9 -5.68 -0.34 -42.57
CA ARG A 9 -4.83 -0.14 -41.39
C ARG A 9 -4.90 -1.32 -40.44
N LEU A 10 -6.11 -1.77 -40.09
CA LEU A 10 -6.28 -2.92 -39.18
C LEU A 10 -5.71 -4.23 -39.76
N SER A 11 -5.79 -4.45 -41.08
CA SER A 11 -5.16 -5.62 -41.70
C SER A 11 -3.64 -5.52 -41.71
N ARG A 12 -3.08 -4.32 -41.89
CA ARG A 12 -1.63 -4.07 -41.80
C ARG A 12 -1.12 -4.20 -40.37
N PHE A 13 -1.85 -3.68 -39.39
CA PHE A 13 -1.57 -3.90 -37.96
C PHE A 13 -1.70 -5.37 -37.57
N LYS A 14 -2.73 -6.09 -38.05
CA LYS A 14 -2.86 -7.54 -37.81
C LYS A 14 -1.73 -8.35 -38.45
N ARG A 15 -1.30 -8.02 -39.67
CA ARG A 15 -0.13 -8.64 -40.32
C ARG A 15 1.18 -8.31 -39.60
N ALA A 16 1.30 -7.11 -39.03
CA ALA A 16 2.45 -6.74 -38.20
C ALA A 16 2.45 -7.47 -36.84
N LEU A 17 1.27 -7.76 -36.30
CA LEU A 17 1.11 -8.51 -35.05
C LEU A 17 1.33 -10.01 -35.24
N TYR A 18 0.80 -10.58 -36.33
CA TYR A 18 0.78 -12.02 -36.58
C TYR A 18 0.91 -12.30 -38.08
N ASN A 19 2.00 -12.98 -38.47
CA ASN A 19 2.17 -13.47 -39.83
C ASN A 19 1.80 -14.97 -39.90
N PRO A 20 0.61 -15.35 -40.39
CA PRO A 20 0.11 -16.74 -40.36
C PRO A 20 0.95 -17.71 -41.18
N GLU A 21 1.69 -17.26 -42.20
CA GLU A 21 2.54 -18.12 -43.03
C GLU A 21 3.79 -18.63 -42.29
N LYS A 22 4.32 -17.84 -41.35
CA LYS A 22 5.53 -18.19 -40.59
C LYS A 22 5.30 -18.42 -39.09
N LYS A 23 4.08 -18.20 -38.59
CA LYS A 23 3.73 -18.22 -37.15
C LYS A 23 4.65 -17.32 -36.30
N GLU A 24 5.07 -16.20 -36.88
CA GLU A 24 5.87 -15.17 -36.21
C GLU A 24 4.94 -14.13 -35.58
N PHE A 25 5.08 -13.92 -34.28
CA PHE A 25 4.37 -12.90 -33.51
C PHE A 25 5.35 -11.74 -33.28
N LEU A 26 5.05 -10.56 -33.85
CA LEU A 26 5.90 -9.35 -33.72
C LEU A 26 7.38 -9.55 -34.12
N GLY A 27 7.66 -10.42 -35.11
CA GLY A 27 9.02 -10.64 -35.62
C GLY A 27 9.87 -11.68 -34.87
N ARG A 28 9.29 -12.41 -33.90
CA ARG A 28 9.87 -13.62 -33.30
C ARG A 28 8.88 -14.78 -33.34
N THR A 29 9.38 -16.02 -33.39
CA THR A 29 8.49 -17.19 -33.46
C THR A 29 7.68 -17.34 -32.17
N CYS A 30 6.43 -17.82 -32.28
CA CYS A 30 5.57 -18.09 -31.11
C CYS A 30 6.25 -19.01 -30.07
N ARG A 31 7.15 -19.89 -30.51
CA ARG A 31 7.95 -20.76 -29.64
C ARG A 31 8.84 -19.98 -28.67
N GLU A 32 9.50 -18.93 -29.13
CA GLU A 32 10.34 -18.08 -28.28
C GLU A 32 9.50 -17.26 -27.31
N TRP A 33 8.34 -16.78 -27.75
CA TRP A 33 7.39 -16.08 -26.87
C TRP A 33 6.94 -16.97 -25.70
N VAL A 34 6.56 -18.21 -25.99
CA VAL A 34 6.19 -19.17 -24.96
C VAL A 34 7.37 -19.49 -24.04
N LEU A 35 8.58 -19.64 -24.60
CA LEU A 35 9.78 -19.91 -23.82
C LEU A 35 10.11 -18.77 -22.85
N VAL A 36 10.05 -17.52 -23.32
CA VAL A 36 10.24 -16.31 -22.51
C VAL A 36 9.16 -16.23 -21.43
N PHE A 37 7.89 -16.49 -21.79
CA PHE A 37 6.78 -16.41 -20.84
C PHE A 37 6.90 -17.47 -19.73
N ILE A 38 7.22 -18.72 -20.08
CA ILE A 38 7.42 -19.80 -19.11
C ILE A 38 8.63 -19.49 -18.22
N PHE A 39 9.74 -19.02 -18.80
CA PHE A 39 10.92 -18.62 -18.04
C PHE A 39 10.58 -17.55 -16.98
N TYR A 40 9.85 -16.50 -17.38
CA TYR A 40 9.40 -15.47 -16.45
C TYR A 40 8.39 -15.98 -15.43
N ALA A 41 7.40 -16.78 -15.84
CA ALA A 41 6.39 -17.33 -14.94
C ALA A 41 7.03 -18.17 -13.82
N VAL A 42 7.99 -19.03 -14.18
CA VAL A 42 8.73 -19.83 -13.22
C VAL A 42 9.60 -18.95 -12.33
N SER A 43 10.39 -18.03 -12.90
CA SER A 43 11.27 -17.16 -12.10
C SER A 43 10.48 -16.31 -11.10
N TYR A 44 9.35 -15.74 -11.50
CA TYR A 44 8.49 -14.95 -10.61
C TYR A 44 7.80 -15.79 -9.55
N THR A 45 7.45 -17.03 -9.85
CA THR A 45 6.88 -17.95 -8.84
C THR A 45 7.91 -18.27 -7.76
N PHE A 46 9.16 -18.55 -8.14
CA PHE A 46 10.25 -18.74 -7.17
C PHE A 46 10.53 -17.48 -6.36
N LEU A 47 10.56 -16.31 -7.01
CA LEU A 47 10.77 -15.04 -6.33
C LEU A 47 9.63 -14.72 -5.34
N ALA A 48 8.38 -14.95 -5.74
CA ALA A 48 7.22 -14.75 -4.89
C ALA A 48 7.21 -15.74 -3.72
N ALA A 49 7.51 -17.02 -3.96
CA ALA A 49 7.61 -18.02 -2.91
C ALA A 49 8.72 -17.69 -1.90
N PHE A 50 9.89 -17.24 -2.39
CA PHE A 50 10.97 -16.78 -1.53
C PHE A 50 10.55 -15.57 -0.68
N PHE A 51 9.89 -14.60 -1.30
CA PHE A 51 9.43 -13.40 -0.62
C PHE A 51 8.37 -13.70 0.44
N VAL A 52 7.36 -14.52 0.11
CA VAL A 52 6.33 -14.99 1.06
C VAL A 52 6.93 -15.85 2.15
N GLY A 53 7.93 -16.68 1.84
CA GLY A 53 8.66 -17.48 2.82
C GLY A 53 9.43 -16.60 3.82
N MET A 54 10.20 -15.62 3.32
CA MET A 54 10.88 -14.65 4.17
C MET A 54 9.91 -13.85 5.03
N LEU A 55 8.78 -13.39 4.47
CA LEU A 55 7.73 -12.71 5.23
C LEU A 55 7.11 -13.64 6.27
N SER A 56 6.83 -14.89 5.94
CA SER A 56 6.26 -15.85 6.90
C SER A 56 7.21 -16.08 8.07
N VAL A 57 8.51 -16.30 7.80
CA VAL A 57 9.52 -16.46 8.85
C VAL A 57 9.65 -15.19 9.69
N PHE A 58 9.62 -14.01 9.08
CA PHE A 58 9.65 -12.74 9.82
C PHE A 58 8.40 -12.56 10.69
N LEU A 59 7.22 -12.83 10.15
CA LEU A 59 5.95 -12.67 10.88
C LEU A 59 5.83 -13.68 12.03
N TYR A 60 6.11 -14.96 11.80
CA TYR A 60 5.97 -15.98 12.85
C TYR A 60 7.17 -16.07 13.79
N GLY A 61 8.38 -15.76 13.31
CA GLY A 61 9.62 -15.86 14.07
C GLY A 61 10.03 -14.56 14.77
N CYS A 62 9.77 -13.40 14.17
CA CYS A 62 10.15 -12.10 14.75
C CYS A 62 8.99 -11.37 15.44
N LEU A 63 7.73 -11.69 15.13
CA LEU A 63 6.58 -11.10 15.85
C LEU A 63 6.06 -12.05 16.92
N ASN A 64 6.24 -11.67 18.19
CA ASN A 64 5.55 -12.30 19.30
C ASN A 64 4.06 -11.86 19.28
N ASN A 65 3.13 -12.80 19.08
CA ASN A 65 1.69 -12.53 18.98
C ASN A 65 1.07 -11.88 20.23
N ASN A 66 1.81 -11.83 21.34
CA ASN A 66 1.34 -11.30 22.62
C ASN A 66 1.59 -9.80 22.81
N VAL A 67 2.45 -9.17 22.00
CA VAL A 67 2.70 -7.71 22.09
C VAL A 67 3.17 -7.16 20.73
N PRO A 68 2.46 -6.19 20.13
CA PRO A 68 2.89 -5.62 18.86
C PRO A 68 4.22 -4.86 19.03
N SER A 69 5.25 -5.27 18.27
CA SER A 69 6.63 -4.78 18.39
C SER A 69 6.80 -3.31 18.02
N LEU A 70 5.84 -2.71 17.32
CA LEU A 70 5.83 -1.30 16.94
C LEU A 70 4.46 -0.70 17.26
N THR A 71 4.07 -0.78 18.53
CA THR A 71 2.91 -0.01 19.02
C THR A 71 3.39 1.42 19.23
N GLY A 72 3.13 2.30 18.26
CA GLY A 72 3.35 3.74 18.42
C GLY A 72 2.67 4.30 19.67
N ASN A 73 1.62 3.64 20.17
CA ASN A 73 0.89 4.01 21.37
C ASN A 73 1.72 3.78 22.65
N LYS A 74 2.59 2.76 22.70
CA LYS A 74 3.48 2.48 23.84
C LYS A 74 4.63 3.47 23.87
N ALA A 75 5.22 3.73 22.69
CA ALA A 75 6.26 4.73 22.53
C ALA A 75 5.74 6.14 22.80
N PHE A 76 4.52 6.46 22.32
CA PHE A 76 3.87 7.73 22.61
C PHE A 76 3.51 7.83 24.08
N SER A 77 3.02 6.77 24.73
CA SER A 77 2.72 6.79 26.17
C SER A 77 3.97 6.86 27.04
N GLU A 78 5.08 6.22 26.67
CA GLU A 78 6.36 6.37 27.39
C GLU A 78 6.96 7.76 27.18
N VAL A 79 6.92 8.29 25.95
CA VAL A 79 7.33 9.67 25.65
C VAL A 79 6.43 10.66 26.38
N ASP A 80 5.13 10.42 26.46
CA ASP A 80 4.18 11.24 27.23
C ASP A 80 4.41 11.10 28.73
N GLN A 81 4.80 9.92 29.23
CA GLN A 81 5.12 9.69 30.64
C GLN A 81 6.42 10.41 31.05
N GLU A 82 7.44 10.45 30.19
CA GLU A 82 8.67 11.23 30.41
C GLU A 82 8.43 12.75 30.22
N LEU A 83 7.60 13.13 29.24
CA LEU A 83 7.25 14.52 29.00
C LEU A 83 6.29 15.06 30.07
N SER A 84 5.51 14.19 30.74
CA SER A 84 4.57 14.58 31.80
C SER A 84 5.28 15.21 33.00
N TRP A 85 6.45 14.68 33.38
CA TRP A 85 7.27 15.25 34.46
C TRP A 85 7.85 16.63 34.13
N GLN A 86 8.06 16.94 32.84
CA GLN A 86 8.56 18.23 32.36
C GLN A 86 7.42 19.23 32.09
N LEU A 87 6.29 18.74 31.57
CA LEU A 87 5.12 19.55 31.23
C LEU A 87 4.44 20.08 32.49
N ASP A 88 4.29 19.31 33.57
CA ASP A 88 3.58 19.73 34.79
C ASP A 88 4.21 20.97 35.47
N ARG A 89 5.52 21.22 35.27
CA ARG A 89 6.20 22.44 35.74
C ARG A 89 6.22 23.61 34.75
N SER A 90 5.81 23.40 33.49
CA SER A 90 5.91 24.41 32.45
C SER A 90 4.79 25.46 32.55
N PRO A 91 5.06 26.76 32.32
CA PRO A 91 4.02 27.79 32.32
C PRO A 91 2.95 27.56 31.24
N ILE A 92 3.29 26.86 30.16
CA ILE A 92 2.34 26.48 29.10
C ILE A 92 1.33 25.44 29.60
N ALA A 93 1.75 24.48 30.42
CA ALA A 93 0.82 23.51 31.01
C ALA A 93 -0.13 24.18 32.04
N LEU A 94 0.33 25.19 32.77
CA LEU A 94 -0.55 26.00 33.63
C LEU A 94 -1.60 26.72 32.80
N LEU A 95 -1.23 27.29 31.64
CA LEU A 95 -2.21 27.91 30.73
C LEU A 95 -3.22 26.89 30.17
N PHE A 96 -2.79 25.67 29.87
CA PHE A 96 -3.69 24.62 29.41
C PHE A 96 -4.64 24.17 30.55
N LYS A 97 -4.12 23.94 31.75
CA LYS A 97 -4.88 23.57 32.96
C LYS A 97 -5.87 24.66 33.39
N LEU A 98 -5.52 25.93 33.19
CA LEU A 98 -6.42 27.08 33.38
C LEU A 98 -7.49 27.20 32.28
N ARG A 99 -7.24 26.67 31.07
CA ARG A 99 -8.16 26.74 29.92
C ARG A 99 -9.25 25.66 29.91
N GLU A 100 -8.97 24.50 30.50
CA GLU A 100 -9.89 23.36 30.60
C GLU A 100 -11.31 23.66 31.16
N PRO A 101 -11.51 24.46 32.23
CA PRO A 101 -12.86 24.74 32.75
C PRO A 101 -13.74 25.51 31.75
N HIS A 102 -13.15 26.44 31.00
CA HIS A 102 -13.88 27.24 30.01
C HIS A 102 -14.27 26.39 28.78
N LEU A 103 -13.37 25.52 28.33
CA LEU A 103 -13.65 24.60 27.22
C LEU A 103 -14.73 23.57 27.57
N ARG A 104 -14.78 23.10 28.82
CA ARG A 104 -15.87 22.23 29.30
C ARG A 104 -17.22 22.94 29.27
N SER A 105 -17.27 24.20 29.72
CA SER A 105 -18.49 25.00 29.66
C SER A 105 -18.96 25.21 28.22
N ILE A 106 -18.04 25.56 27.31
CA ILE A 106 -18.35 25.70 25.88
C ILE A 106 -18.86 24.39 25.29
N LYS A 107 -18.23 23.25 25.58
CA LYS A 107 -18.68 21.94 25.06
C LYS A 107 -20.07 21.57 25.56
N ASN A 108 -20.37 21.83 26.82
CA ASN A 108 -21.69 21.58 27.39
C ASN A 108 -22.75 22.52 26.78
N MET A 109 -22.39 23.79 26.52
CA MET A 109 -23.26 24.73 25.82
C MET A 109 -23.51 24.33 24.36
N LEU A 110 -22.47 23.92 23.64
CA LEU A 110 -22.59 23.43 22.26
C LEU A 110 -23.42 22.14 22.18
N ALA A 111 -23.23 21.22 23.13
CA ALA A 111 -24.01 20.00 23.21
C ALA A 111 -25.51 20.29 23.48
N ASN A 112 -25.81 21.29 24.31
CA ASN A 112 -27.18 21.71 24.61
C ASN A 112 -27.83 22.54 23.47
N MET A 113 -27.03 23.14 22.59
CA MET A 113 -27.54 23.84 21.39
C MET A 113 -27.76 22.90 20.21
N ASN A 114 -27.12 21.72 20.21
CA ASN A 114 -27.25 20.71 19.16
C ASN A 114 -28.21 19.57 19.53
N SER A 115 -28.92 19.69 20.66
CA SER A 115 -30.03 18.83 21.11
C SER A 115 -31.35 19.55 20.95
#